data_AF-B9STM9-F1
#
_entry.id   AF-B9STM9-F1
#
_cell.length_a   1.000
_cell.length_b   1.000
_cell.length_c   1.000
_cell.angle_alpha   90.00
_cell.angle_beta   90.00
_cell.angle_gamma   90.00
#
_symmetry.space_group_name_H-M   'P 1'
#
loop_
_entity.id
_entity.type
_entity.pdbx_description
1 polymer ?
#
loop_
_entity_poly.entity_id
_entity_poly.type
_entity_poly.pdbx_seq_one_letter_code
_entity_poly.pdbx_strand_id
1 'polypeptide(L)'
;MACGFLSIITELENGYDHPMVLEGTRHLGMFPMVRITVPPGEVKDICYGNLCIEENPDRPILVSIFLDGAAEEEKKKYILSTLIRDNAKLVLNYENSNVTCMPVEGNIMARIGCIVNLKRFMTGIWEKLNNH
;
A
#
# COMPACT_ATOMS: atom_id res chain seq x y z
N MET A 1 -2.85 7.61 9.32
CA MET A 1 -4.26 7.92 9.00
C MET A 1 -4.93 6.63 8.56
N ALA A 2 -6.15 6.31 9.02
CA ALA A 2 -6.86 5.10 8.59
C ALA A 2 -7.55 5.32 7.23
N CYS A 3 -7.76 4.26 6.45
CA CYS A 3 -8.54 4.36 5.22
C CYS A 3 -9.99 4.73 5.52
N GLY A 4 -10.51 5.68 4.75
CA GLY A 4 -11.88 6.19 4.92
C GLY A 4 -12.93 5.18 4.46
N PHE A 5 -14.18 5.46 4.81
CA PHE A 5 -15.33 4.60 4.52
C PHE A 5 -15.53 4.29 3.03
N LEU A 6 -15.25 5.27 2.15
CA LEU A 6 -15.37 5.14 0.70
C LEU A 6 -14.02 4.95 0.00
N SER A 7 -12.93 4.81 0.76
CA SER A 7 -11.61 4.60 0.16
C SER A 7 -11.53 3.23 -0.50
N ILE A 8 -10.84 3.16 -1.64
CA ILE A 8 -10.45 1.89 -2.25
C ILE A 8 -9.20 1.41 -1.53
N ILE A 9 -9.27 0.22 -0.94
CA ILE A 9 -8.18 -0.42 -0.21
C ILE A 9 -7.38 -1.31 -1.16
N THR A 10 -6.08 -1.32 -0.93
CA THR A 10 -5.10 -2.15 -1.63
C THR A 10 -4.14 -2.73 -0.63
N GLU A 11 -3.88 -4.02 -0.75
CA GLU A 11 -2.91 -4.72 0.08
C GLU A 11 -1.49 -4.45 -0.43
N LEU A 12 -0.60 -4.08 0.47
CA LEU A 12 0.83 -3.96 0.22
C LEU A 12 1.53 -5.09 0.94
N GLU A 13 1.99 -6.08 0.18
CA GLU A 13 2.61 -7.29 0.71
C GLU A 13 4.13 -7.24 0.51
N ASN A 14 4.90 -7.55 1.55
CA ASN A 14 6.33 -7.70 1.43
C ASN A 14 6.71 -9.19 1.28
N GLY A 15 7.02 -9.59 0.05
CA GLY A 15 7.49 -10.93 -0.28
C GLY A 15 8.99 -11.14 -0.08
N TYR A 16 9.73 -10.11 0.38
CA TYR A 16 11.16 -10.17 0.63
C TYR A 16 11.48 -10.42 2.12
N ASP A 17 12.71 -10.86 2.39
CA ASP A 17 13.19 -11.20 3.73
C ASP A 17 13.68 -9.98 4.56
N HIS A 18 13.68 -8.78 3.96
CA HIS A 18 14.00 -7.52 4.64
C HIS A 18 12.83 -6.54 4.61
N PRO A 19 12.73 -5.62 5.60
CA PRO A 19 11.70 -4.59 5.59
C PRO A 19 11.76 -3.74 4.32
N MET A 20 10.59 -3.51 3.71
CA MET A 20 10.44 -2.64 2.55
C MET A 20 9.69 -1.39 2.95
N VAL A 21 9.99 -0.29 2.28
CA VAL A 21 9.43 1.03 2.55
C VAL A 21 8.72 1.51 1.32
N LEU A 22 7.45 1.90 1.48
CA LEU A 22 6.73 2.72 0.52
C LEU A 22 6.74 4.16 0.99
N GLU A 23 7.19 5.06 0.12
CA GLU A 23 7.33 6.49 0.39
C GLU A 23 6.54 7.29 -0.64
N GLY A 24 5.74 8.24 -0.16
CA GLY A 24 5.04 9.21 -0.99
C GLY A 24 5.65 10.60 -0.83
N THR A 25 6.09 11.18 -1.94
CA THR A 25 6.74 12.49 -1.98
C THR A 25 5.99 13.42 -2.94
N ARG A 26 5.68 14.65 -2.51
CA ARG A 26 5.10 15.65 -3.41
C ARG A 26 6.17 16.11 -4.41
N HIS A 27 5.78 16.19 -5.68
CA HIS A 27 6.63 16.77 -6.72
C HIS A 27 7.14 18.15 -6.27
N LEU A 28 8.46 18.36 -6.28
CA LEU A 28 9.20 19.56 -5.80
C LEU A 28 9.39 19.72 -4.27
N GLY A 29 9.06 18.71 -3.46
CA GLY A 29 9.33 18.72 -2.01
C GLY A 29 10.58 17.90 -1.64
N MET A 30 11.49 18.49 -0.86
CA MET A 30 12.66 17.81 -0.28
C MET A 30 12.32 16.81 0.86
N PHE A 31 11.06 16.69 1.28
CA PHE A 31 10.66 15.90 2.44
C PHE A 31 9.57 14.88 2.11
N PRO A 32 9.71 13.62 2.55
CA PRO A 32 8.66 12.61 2.36
C PRO A 32 7.42 13.00 3.16
N MET A 33 6.25 12.93 2.52
CA MET A 33 4.96 13.21 3.19
C MET A 33 4.48 12.01 3.99
N VAL A 34 4.82 10.82 3.52
CA VAL A 34 4.43 9.55 4.14
C VAL A 34 5.55 8.55 3.94
N ARG A 35 5.78 7.73 4.98
CA ARG A 35 6.65 6.57 4.94
C ARG A 35 5.94 5.40 5.59
N ILE A 36 5.77 4.31 4.86
CA ILE A 36 5.10 3.09 5.30
C ILE A 36 6.11 1.95 5.21
N THR A 37 6.62 1.52 6.35
CA THR A 37 7.48 0.32 6.44
C THR A 37 6.60 -0.92 6.52
N VAL A 38 6.85 -1.91 5.67
CA VAL A 38 6.22 -3.24 5.65
C VAL A 38 7.28 -4.26 6.07
N PRO A 39 7.16 -4.88 7.25
CA PRO A 39 8.09 -5.93 7.68
C PRO A 39 8.07 -7.15 6.73
N PRO A 40 9.09 -8.02 6.80
CA PRO A 40 9.14 -9.25 6.00
C PRO A 40 7.90 -10.13 6.21
N GLY A 41 7.28 -10.60 5.12
CA GLY A 41 6.10 -11.47 5.16
C GLY A 41 4.80 -10.82 5.61
N GLU A 42 4.83 -9.52 5.94
CA GLU A 42 3.64 -8.79 6.40
C GLU A 42 2.85 -8.17 5.26
N VAL A 43 1.56 -7.96 5.52
CA VAL A 43 0.63 -7.27 4.62
C VAL A 43 0.10 -6.02 5.30
N LYS A 44 0.10 -4.90 4.59
CA LYS A 44 -0.51 -3.65 5.05
C LYS A 44 -1.59 -3.16 4.10
N ASP A 45 -2.74 -2.81 4.65
CA ASP A 45 -3.76 -2.09 3.91
C ASP A 45 -3.29 -0.65 3.65
N ILE A 46 -3.35 -0.23 2.39
CA ILE A 46 -3.12 1.14 1.97
C ILE A 46 -4.25 1.64 1.08
N CYS A 47 -4.42 2.96 1.06
CA CYS A 47 -5.31 3.69 0.17
C CYS A 47 -4.72 5.07 -0.10
N TYR A 48 -5.33 5.82 -1.01
CA TYR A 48 -4.89 7.18 -1.35
C TYR A 48 -4.84 8.12 -0.13
N GLY A 49 -5.78 7.96 0.81
CA GLY A 49 -5.78 8.73 2.06
C GLY A 49 -4.55 8.47 2.93
N ASN A 50 -3.98 7.26 2.93
CA ASN A 50 -2.70 7.01 3.60
C ASN A 50 -1.56 7.80 2.98
N LEU A 51 -1.64 8.03 1.67
CA LEU A 51 -0.59 8.67 0.90
C LEU A 51 -0.73 10.19 0.78
N CYS A 52 -1.74 10.76 1.45
CA CYS A 52 -2.09 12.18 1.29
C CYS A 52 -2.31 12.57 -0.18
N ILE A 53 -2.72 11.62 -1.02
CA ILE A 53 -3.14 11.88 -2.40
C ILE A 53 -4.54 12.50 -2.30
N GLU A 54 -4.57 13.80 -2.03
CA GLU A 54 -5.77 14.61 -2.23
C GLU A 54 -6.12 14.61 -3.73
N GLU A 55 -7.38 14.83 -4.05
CA GLU A 55 -7.93 14.89 -5.42
C GLU A 55 -7.39 16.08 -6.25
N ASN A 56 -6.13 16.48 -6.07
CA ASN A 56 -5.49 17.51 -6.86
C ASN A 56 -4.79 16.86 -8.08
N PRO A 57 -5.44 16.79 -9.25
CA PRO A 57 -4.90 16.14 -10.43
C PRO A 57 -3.63 16.83 -10.96
N ASP A 58 -3.41 18.11 -10.62
CA ASP A 58 -2.31 18.93 -11.16
C ASP A 58 -0.97 18.67 -10.46
N ARG A 59 -0.95 17.95 -9.34
CA ARG A 59 0.27 17.66 -8.56
C ARG A 59 0.32 16.21 -8.11
N PRO A 60 0.57 15.26 -9.02
CA PRO A 60 0.64 13.84 -8.67
C PRO A 60 1.76 13.61 -7.64
N ILE A 61 1.45 12.81 -6.62
CA ILE A 61 2.44 12.33 -5.66
C ILE A 61 3.30 11.28 -6.35
N LEU A 62 4.62 11.43 -6.21
CA LEU A 62 5.57 10.42 -6.62
C LEU A 62 5.62 9.34 -5.54
N VAL A 63 5.31 8.11 -5.91
CA VAL A 63 5.37 6.96 -4.99
C VAL A 63 6.62 6.17 -5.33
N SER A 64 7.45 5.91 -4.32
CA SER A 64 8.65 5.10 -4.46
C SER A 64 8.67 3.95 -3.45
N ILE A 65 9.30 2.85 -3.83
CA ILE A 65 9.48 1.67 -3.00
C ILE A 65 10.97 1.36 -2.91
N PHE A 66 11.48 1.10 -1.71
CA PHE A 66 12.89 0.77 -1.47
C PHE A 66 13.06 -0.17 -0.27
N LEU A 67 14.24 -0.78 -0.12
CA LEU A 67 14.61 -1.53 1.08
C LEU A 67 14.93 -0.57 2.23
N ASP A 68 14.49 -0.89 3.45
CA ASP A 68 14.79 -0.06 4.60
C ASP A 68 16.31 -0.01 4.85
N GLY A 69 16.86 1.19 5.05
CA GLY A 69 18.31 1.42 5.20
C GLY A 69 19.14 1.38 3.91
N ALA A 70 18.52 1.25 2.72
CA ALA A 70 19.23 1.42 1.46
C ALA A 70 19.63 2.88 1.21
N ALA A 71 20.80 3.10 0.60
CA ALA A 71 21.18 4.42 0.07
C ALA A 71 20.12 4.89 -0.94
N GLU A 72 19.58 6.09 -0.72
CA GLU A 72 18.26 6.53 -1.23
C GLU A 72 18.09 6.55 -2.75
N GLU A 73 19.16 6.71 -3.54
CA GLU A 73 18.99 7.01 -4.96
C GLU A 73 19.07 5.80 -5.90
N GLU A 74 19.76 4.72 -5.52
CA GLU A 74 20.07 3.62 -6.45
C GLU A 74 19.11 2.41 -6.35
N LYS A 75 18.24 2.36 -5.34
CA LYS A 75 17.36 1.19 -5.10
C LYS A 75 15.87 1.52 -5.02
N LYS A 76 15.47 2.73 -5.43
CA LYS A 76 14.07 3.15 -5.48
C LYS A 76 13.40 2.69 -6.76
N LYS A 77 12.30 1.93 -6.64
CA LYS A 77 11.35 1.72 -7.72
C LYS A 77 10.23 2.74 -7.63
N TYR A 78 10.09 3.57 -8.65
CA TYR A 78 8.96 4.49 -8.76
C TYR A 78 7.75 3.77 -9.35
N ILE A 79 6.58 4.00 -8.76
CA ILE A 79 5.30 3.52 -9.25
C ILE A 79 4.32 4.68 -9.39
N LEU A 80 3.39 4.54 -10.32
CA LEU A 80 2.26 5.46 -10.41
C LEU A 80 1.32 5.23 -9.23
N SER A 81 0.78 6.31 -8.66
CA SER A 81 -0.26 6.20 -7.63
C SER A 81 -1.47 5.42 -8.11
N THR A 82 -1.79 5.44 -9.40
CA THR A 82 -2.89 4.67 -10.00
C THR A 82 -2.75 3.17 -9.80
N LEU A 83 -1.53 2.63 -9.73
CA LEU A 83 -1.32 1.20 -9.42
C LEU A 83 -1.94 0.83 -8.07
N ILE A 84 -1.95 1.75 -7.10
CA ILE A 84 -2.56 1.53 -5.79
C ILE A 84 -4.07 1.56 -5.91
N ARG A 85 -4.68 2.44 -6.70
CA ARG A 85 -6.14 2.46 -6.86
C ARG A 85 -6.64 1.26 -7.65
N ASP A 86 -5.92 0.87 -8.70
CA ASP A 86 -6.46 -0.03 -9.70
C ASP A 86 -6.29 -1.51 -9.29
N ASN A 87 -5.28 -1.85 -8.48
CA ASN A 87 -4.96 -3.24 -8.13
C ASN A 87 -5.36 -3.60 -6.71
N ALA A 88 -5.84 -4.83 -6.51
CA ALA A 88 -6.22 -5.33 -5.19
C ALA A 88 -5.04 -5.47 -4.25
N LYS A 89 -3.89 -5.83 -4.81
CA LYS A 89 -2.66 -6.07 -4.06
C LYS A 89 -1.45 -5.64 -4.88
N LEU A 90 -0.43 -5.15 -4.20
CA LEU A 90 0.92 -4.92 -4.71
C LEU A 90 1.88 -5.81 -3.92
N VAL A 91 2.50 -6.78 -4.60
CA VAL A 91 3.52 -7.64 -4.00
C VAL A 91 4.89 -7.03 -4.26
N LEU A 92 5.56 -6.64 -3.18
CA LEU A 92 6.89 -6.06 -3.20
C LEU A 92 7.91 -7.18 -3.06
N ASN A 93 8.97 -7.14 -3.86
CA ASN A 93 10.08 -8.08 -3.75
C ASN A 93 11.41 -7.40 -4.12
N TYR A 94 12.51 -8.11 -3.97
CA TYR A 94 13.84 -7.69 -4.41
C TYR A 94 14.49 -8.80 -5.24
N GLU A 95 14.67 -8.53 -6.53
CA GLU A 95 15.18 -9.49 -7.50
C GLU A 95 16.23 -8.82 -8.39
N ASN A 96 17.31 -9.53 -8.71
CA ASN A 96 18.37 -9.02 -9.59
C ASN A 96 18.88 -7.63 -9.16
N SER A 97 19.12 -7.46 -7.87
CA SER A 97 19.57 -6.22 -7.25
C SER A 97 18.60 -5.03 -7.36
N ASN A 98 17.34 -5.27 -7.73
CA ASN A 98 16.33 -4.25 -7.93
C ASN A 98 15.04 -4.54 -7.15
N VAL A 99 14.41 -3.48 -6.65
CA VAL A 99 13.06 -3.58 -6.09
C VAL A 99 12.07 -3.88 -7.21
N THR A 100 11.23 -4.87 -7.01
CA THR A 100 10.12 -5.21 -7.90
C THR A 100 8.79 -4.95 -7.20
N CYS A 101 7.75 -4.76 -8.02
CA CYS A 101 6.40 -4.49 -7.56
C CYS A 101 5.48 -5.16 -8.58
N MET A 102 4.83 -6.24 -8.16
CA MET A 102 3.91 -7.01 -8.97
C MET A 102 2.47 -6.63 -8.59
N PRO A 103 1.71 -5.99 -9.50
CA PRO A 103 0.31 -5.72 -9.27
C PRO A 103 -0.53 -6.99 -9.43
N VAL A 104 -1.50 -7.17 -8.54
CA VAL A 104 -2.51 -8.22 -8.61
C VAL A 104 -3.87 -7.57 -8.70
N GLU A 105 -4.55 -7.80 -9.82
CA GLU A 105 -5.89 -7.29 -10.05
C GLU A 105 -6.92 -7.92 -9.09
N GLY A 106 -8.02 -7.21 -8.88
CA GLY A 106 -9.15 -7.78 -8.16
C GLY A 106 -10.37 -6.88 -8.18
N ASN A 107 -11.45 -7.35 -7.58
CA ASN A 107 -12.75 -6.69 -7.65
C ASN A 107 -12.77 -5.38 -6.84
N ILE A 108 -12.95 -4.26 -7.52
CA ILE A 108 -13.00 -2.91 -6.92
C ILE A 108 -14.08 -2.77 -5.83
N MET A 109 -15.27 -3.38 -6.02
CA MET A 109 -16.34 -3.31 -5.04
C MET A 109 -15.97 -4.03 -3.76
N ALA A 110 -15.28 -5.17 -3.86
CA ALA A 110 -14.84 -5.93 -2.70
C ALA A 110 -13.79 -5.18 -1.84
N ARG A 111 -13.22 -4.10 -2.39
CA ARG A 111 -12.12 -3.30 -1.81
C ARG A 111 -12.56 -1.95 -1.24
N ILE A 112 -13.84 -1.59 -1.37
CA ILE A 112 -14.35 -0.36 -0.77
C ILE A 112 -14.29 -0.52 0.76
N GLY A 113 -13.73 0.48 1.45
CA GLY A 113 -13.47 0.42 2.89
C GLY A 113 -14.66 0.00 3.74
N CYS A 114 -15.87 0.46 3.42
CA CYS A 114 -17.08 0.04 4.12
C CYS A 114 -17.38 -1.47 3.96
N ILE A 115 -17.18 -2.01 2.76
CA ILE A 115 -17.38 -3.43 2.45
C ILE A 115 -16.32 -4.28 3.17
N VAL A 116 -15.06 -3.84 3.15
CA VAL A 116 -13.96 -4.51 3.86
C VAL A 116 -14.21 -4.52 5.38
N ASN A 117 -14.59 -3.38 5.96
CA ASN A 117 -14.88 -3.27 7.39
C ASN A 117 -16.08 -4.14 7.80
N LEU A 118 -17.14 -4.16 7.00
CA LEU A 118 -18.31 -5.01 7.26
C LEU A 118 -17.93 -6.49 7.22
N LYS A 119 -17.13 -6.92 6.24
CA LYS A 119 -16.63 -8.30 6.17
C LYS A 119 -15.82 -8.67 7.40
N ARG A 120 -14.86 -7.83 7.82
CA ARG A 120 -14.05 -8.06 9.03
C ARG A 120 -14.90 -8.19 10.29
N PHE A 121 -15.90 -7.33 10.44
CA PHE A 121 -16.84 -7.39 11.56
C PHE A 121 -17.63 -8.71 11.57
N MET A 122 -18.15 -9.13 10.42
CA MET A 122 -18.90 -10.38 10.29
C MET A 122 -18.03 -11.61 10.56
N THR A 123 -16.80 -11.66 10.06
CA THR A 123 -15.84 -12.75 10.34
C THR A 123 -15.54 -12.83 11.83
N GLY A 124 -15.28 -11.70 12.49
CA GLY A 124 -15.01 -11.69 13.93
C GLY A 124 -16.21 -12.11 14.79
N ILE A 125 -17.44 -11.81 14.35
CA ILE A 125 -18.65 -12.34 15.01
C ILE A 125 -18.73 -13.86 14.83
N TRP A 126 -18.52 -14.35 13.61
CA TRP A 126 -18.62 -15.77 13.28
C TRP A 126 -17.59 -16.61 14.06
N GLU A 127 -16.34 -16.15 14.15
CA GLU A 127 -15.29 -16.80 14.94
C GLU A 127 -15.64 -16.84 16.44
N LYS A 128 -16.26 -15.79 16.98
CA LYS A 128 -16.71 -15.77 18.37
C LYS A 128 -17.87 -16.74 18.62
N LEU A 129 -18.76 -16.93 17.65
CA LEU A 129 -19.92 -17.82 17.79
C LEU A 129 -19.54 -19.31 17.67
N ASN A 130 -18.49 -19.65 16.92
CA ASN A 130 -18.08 -21.04 16.68
C ASN A 130 -16.95 -21.54 17.61
N ASN A 131 -16.37 -20.66 18.42
CA ASN A 131 -15.38 -21.03 19.44
C ASN A 131 -15.99 -21.13 20.85
N HIS A 132 -17.32 -21.22 20.95
CA HIS A 132 -18.10 -21.50 22.17
C HIS A 132 -18.92 -22.78 21.98
#